data_AF-A0A0N4U076-F1
#
_entry.id   AF-A0A0N4U076-F1
#
_cell.length_a   1.000
_cell.length_b   1.000
_cell.length_c   1.000
_cell.angle_alpha   90.00
_cell.angle_beta   90.00
_cell.angle_gamma   90.00
#
_symmetry.space_group_name_H-M   'P 1'
#
loop_
_entity.id
_entity.type
_entity.pdbx_description
1 polymer ?
#
loop_
_entity_poly.entity_id
_entity_poly.type
_entity_poly.pdbx_seq_one_letter_code
_entity_poly.pdbx_strand_id
1 'polypeptide(L)'
;MRYDERMCELFVLLIFVVLPNGFVCQALKNNKLAFAKLFHTEQFLFVTLSDCHLIVEEISAMNACSYHNTVRMSGISNQSNCSHLRLHLILRDNEVPKLLILGAKKVFGNLIAQQLQIPWPRQKRIFANVSEKTYVNLESSHNHIGDNLLQKQVVATLVDNKERILYVLRNLTLADDHFTLECIKFYIQFMPNGRLKFFELKAFRNIHSNNNIRILWTEDPYYRKFYYVEKQADNEFILYSFPYESIMQILLNGKQGTPVQAFEGVNLRYLSVSRDIAVIHTFEEENAKQFIT
;
A
#
# COMPACT_ATOMS: atom_id res chain seq x y z
N MET A 1 -1.79 18.98 -45.73
CA MET A 1 -1.22 17.76 -45.12
C MET A 1 -0.52 18.22 -43.85
N ARG A 2 -1.14 18.31 -42.66
CA ARG A 2 -1.75 17.32 -41.75
C ARG A 2 -0.79 16.27 -41.16
N TYR A 3 -0.53 16.45 -39.84
CA TYR A 3 -0.30 15.46 -38.76
C TYR A 3 1.05 14.70 -38.75
N ASP A 4 1.71 14.41 -37.61
CA ASP A 4 1.50 14.72 -36.19
C ASP A 4 2.80 14.42 -35.43
N GLU A 5 3.11 15.21 -34.40
CA GLU A 5 4.18 14.98 -33.43
C GLU A 5 3.70 13.99 -32.35
N ARG A 6 4.47 12.95 -32.05
CA ARG A 6 4.45 12.27 -30.73
C ARG A 6 5.83 11.76 -30.36
N MET A 7 6.55 12.57 -29.59
CA MET A 7 7.68 12.11 -28.76
C MET A 7 7.12 11.82 -27.37
N CYS A 8 7.09 10.54 -26.98
CA CYS A 8 6.85 10.15 -25.60
C CYS A 8 8.17 10.31 -24.82
N GLU A 9 8.28 11.31 -23.95
CA GLU A 9 9.39 11.44 -23.02
C GLU A 9 9.18 10.51 -21.82
N LEU A 10 10.10 9.54 -21.66
CA LEU A 10 10.22 8.65 -20.52
C LEU A 10 11.25 9.26 -19.55
N PHE A 11 10.83 9.81 -18.41
CA PHE A 11 11.75 10.32 -17.38
C PHE A 11 12.15 9.19 -16.42
N VAL A 12 13.42 8.77 -16.46
CA VAL A 12 14.02 7.83 -15.50
C VAL A 12 14.95 8.61 -14.56
N LEU A 13 14.66 8.60 -13.25
CA LEU A 13 15.45 9.30 -12.23
C LEU A 13 16.32 8.31 -11.43
N LEU A 14 17.64 8.35 -11.61
CA LEU A 14 18.65 7.57 -10.87
C LEU A 14 19.38 8.48 -9.87
N ILE A 15 19.56 8.08 -8.60
CA ILE A 15 20.31 8.87 -7.59
C ILE A 15 21.34 8.00 -6.84
N PHE A 16 22.63 8.38 -6.94
CA PHE A 16 23.76 7.87 -6.15
C PHE A 16 24.00 8.68 -4.86
N VAL A 17 24.64 8.06 -3.85
CA VAL A 17 24.95 8.61 -2.51
C VAL A 17 26.46 8.65 -2.27
N VAL A 18 27.04 9.80 -1.87
CA VAL A 18 28.18 9.93 -0.93
C VAL A 18 28.16 11.33 -0.28
N LEU A 19 28.36 11.43 1.04
CA LEU A 19 28.66 12.67 1.78
C LEU A 19 29.66 12.38 2.92
N PRO A 20 30.59 13.31 3.22
CA PRO A 20 30.93 13.60 4.60
C PRO A 20 30.67 15.08 4.98
N ASN A 21 29.93 15.21 6.09
CA ASN A 21 29.92 16.23 7.15
C ASN A 21 30.18 17.71 6.84
N GLY A 22 29.14 18.52 7.14
CA GLY A 22 29.35 19.81 7.81
C GLY A 22 28.79 21.06 7.13
N PHE A 23 27.47 21.14 6.87
CA PHE A 23 26.76 22.43 6.69
C PHE A 23 25.29 22.30 7.11
N VAL A 24 25.00 22.87 8.29
CA VAL A 24 23.65 23.02 8.86
C VAL A 24 22.81 23.87 7.89
N CYS A 25 21.71 23.29 7.40
CA CYS A 25 20.74 23.86 6.43
C CYS A 25 21.14 24.09 4.96
N GLN A 26 22.37 23.80 4.51
CA GLN A 26 22.72 23.91 3.07
C GLN A 26 23.05 22.59 2.37
N ALA A 27 23.23 21.48 3.10
CA ALA A 27 23.51 20.16 2.51
C ALA A 27 22.28 19.26 2.31
N LEU A 28 21.06 19.70 2.68
CA LEU A 28 19.79 19.05 2.30
C LEU A 28 19.19 19.64 1.01
N LYS A 29 20.04 20.26 0.18
CA LYS A 29 19.78 20.69 -1.19
C LYS A 29 19.70 19.54 -2.22
N ASN A 30 19.60 18.30 -1.77
CA ASN A 30 18.83 17.29 -2.48
C ASN A 30 17.44 17.32 -1.83
N ASN A 31 16.56 18.29 -2.11
CA ASN A 31 15.62 18.24 -3.24
C ASN A 31 15.25 16.83 -3.77
N LYS A 32 15.40 15.77 -2.97
CA LYS A 32 14.61 14.56 -3.12
C LYS A 32 13.19 14.99 -2.80
N LEU A 33 12.43 15.17 -3.87
CA LEU A 33 11.18 15.91 -3.91
C LEU A 33 10.25 15.55 -2.76
N ALA A 34 9.79 16.59 -2.05
CA ALA A 34 8.53 16.56 -1.34
C ALA A 34 7.46 15.96 -2.27
N PHE A 35 6.87 14.81 -1.91
CA PHE A 35 5.88 14.13 -2.75
C PHE A 35 4.72 15.07 -3.08
N ALA A 36 4.34 15.89 -2.11
CA ALA A 36 3.29 16.87 -2.27
C ALA A 36 3.61 17.97 -3.32
N LYS A 37 4.90 18.27 -3.59
CA LYS A 37 5.32 19.11 -4.73
C LYS A 37 5.28 18.35 -6.06
N LEU A 38 5.69 17.08 -6.09
CA LEU A 38 5.57 16.22 -7.29
C LEU A 38 4.11 16.03 -7.71
N PHE A 39 3.22 15.99 -6.72
CA PHE A 39 1.85 15.55 -6.87
C PHE A 39 0.83 16.70 -6.80
N HIS A 40 1.30 17.96 -6.79
CA HIS A 40 0.47 19.16 -6.75
C HIS A 40 -0.66 19.10 -5.69
N THR A 41 -0.36 18.59 -4.50
CA THR A 41 -1.34 18.35 -3.45
C THR A 41 -0.88 18.95 -2.12
N GLU A 42 -1.77 19.63 -1.40
CA GLU A 42 -1.43 20.32 -0.15
C GLU A 42 -1.38 19.37 1.07
N GLN A 43 -1.95 18.18 0.96
CA GLN A 43 -1.98 17.17 2.02
C GLN A 43 -1.85 15.77 1.39
N PHE A 44 -0.85 14.99 1.82
CA PHE A 44 -0.59 13.67 1.26
C PHE A 44 -0.43 12.63 2.36
N LEU A 45 -1.49 11.87 2.63
CA LEU A 45 -1.33 10.69 3.47
C LEU A 45 -1.16 9.46 2.58
N PHE A 46 0.10 9.05 2.49
CA PHE A 46 0.56 7.94 1.70
C PHE A 46 0.76 6.70 2.56
N VAL A 47 0.44 5.54 2.00
CA VAL A 47 0.68 4.26 2.66
C VAL A 47 1.42 3.33 1.71
N THR A 48 2.69 3.63 1.47
CA THR A 48 3.58 2.63 0.87
C THR A 48 4.14 1.70 1.93
N LEU A 49 4.49 0.50 1.51
CA LEU A 49 5.26 -0.48 2.26
C LEU A 49 6.58 -0.65 1.50
N SER A 50 7.54 0.23 1.76
CA SER A 50 8.93 0.02 1.34
C SER A 50 9.72 -0.37 2.58
N ASP A 51 10.20 -1.61 2.67
CA ASP A 51 10.94 -2.13 3.83
C ASP A 51 10.28 -1.83 5.19
N CYS A 52 8.95 -2.01 5.29
CA CYS A 52 8.15 -1.77 6.51
C CYS A 52 7.85 -0.33 6.88
N HIS A 53 8.15 0.62 5.99
CA HIS A 53 8.03 2.04 6.27
C HIS A 53 6.72 2.60 5.73
N LEU A 54 5.85 3.06 6.61
CA LEU A 54 4.79 4.01 6.28
C LEU A 54 5.41 5.40 6.11
N ILE A 55 5.12 6.08 5.01
CA ILE A 55 5.59 7.45 4.77
C ILE A 55 4.39 8.40 4.85
N VAL A 56 4.42 9.36 5.76
CA VAL A 56 3.39 10.41 5.87
C VAL A 56 4.03 11.75 5.55
N GLU A 57 3.39 12.56 4.69
CA GLU A 57 3.89 13.89 4.32
C GLU A 57 2.81 14.99 4.45
N GLU A 58 3.18 16.10 5.10
CA GLU A 58 2.40 17.34 5.09
C GLU A 58 3.25 18.48 4.51
N ILE A 59 2.69 19.26 3.58
CA ILE A 59 3.22 20.58 3.24
C ILE A 59 2.55 21.60 4.15
N SER A 60 3.31 22.19 5.06
CA SER A 60 2.84 23.36 5.79
C SER A 60 2.60 24.50 4.81
N ALA A 61 1.45 25.17 4.93
CA ALA A 61 1.28 26.48 4.34
C ALA A 61 2.41 27.40 4.85
N MET A 62 3.13 28.04 3.93
CA MET A 62 4.31 28.91 4.13
C MET A 62 5.66 28.20 4.37
N ASN A 63 6.48 28.08 3.31
CA ASN A 63 7.96 28.01 3.32
C ASN A 63 8.67 27.08 4.34
N ALA A 64 7.97 26.17 5.01
CA ALA A 64 8.55 25.24 5.96
C ALA A 64 8.87 23.92 5.26
N CYS A 65 9.92 23.25 5.72
CA CYS A 65 10.32 21.94 5.24
C CYS A 65 9.17 20.94 5.35
N SER A 66 9.02 20.06 4.36
CA SER A 66 8.08 18.93 4.41
C SER A 66 8.31 18.10 5.68
N TYR A 67 7.22 17.80 6.39
CA TYR A 67 7.28 16.88 7.51
C TYR A 67 7.24 15.45 6.97
N HIS A 68 8.30 14.67 7.20
CA HIS A 68 8.35 13.26 6.85
C HIS A 68 8.29 12.44 8.13
N ASN A 69 7.20 11.70 8.32
CA ASN A 69 7.15 10.66 9.34
C ASN A 69 7.35 9.29 8.71
N THR A 70 8.19 8.47 9.34
CA THR A 70 8.47 7.11 8.90
C THR A 70 8.12 6.15 10.02
N VAL A 71 6.96 5.49 9.93
CA VAL A 71 6.57 4.48 10.92
C VAL A 71 7.10 3.12 10.48
N ARG A 72 7.87 2.46 11.36
CA ARG A 72 8.42 1.11 11.13
C ARG A 72 7.52 0.08 11.77
N MET A 73 7.14 -0.95 11.02
CA MET A 73 6.22 -1.97 11.52
C MET A 73 6.87 -3.34 11.50
N SER A 74 6.63 -4.16 12.53
CA SER A 74 7.07 -5.56 12.52
C SER A 74 5.99 -6.50 13.06
N GLY A 75 5.96 -7.72 12.53
CA GLY A 75 5.09 -8.77 13.04
C GLY A 75 5.57 -9.38 14.36
N ILE A 76 6.86 -9.21 14.69
CA ILE A 76 7.56 -9.79 15.84
C ILE A 76 8.43 -8.71 16.49
N SER A 77 8.47 -8.64 17.81
CA SER A 77 9.40 -7.76 18.53
C SER A 77 10.86 -8.03 18.12
N ASN A 78 11.61 -6.98 17.78
CA ASN A 78 13.03 -7.03 17.37
C ASN A 78 13.36 -7.67 16.00
N GLN A 79 12.40 -7.89 15.10
CA GLN A 79 12.69 -8.30 13.71
C GLN A 79 12.34 -7.21 12.70
N SER A 80 13.20 -7.03 11.69
CA SER A 80 12.96 -6.13 10.56
C SER A 80 12.10 -6.75 9.45
N ASN A 81 11.73 -8.03 9.56
CA ASN A 81 10.93 -8.69 8.51
C ASN A 81 9.44 -8.36 8.68
N CYS A 82 8.92 -7.53 7.77
CA CYS A 82 7.51 -7.17 7.67
C CYS A 82 6.93 -7.49 6.28
N SER A 83 7.63 -8.28 5.46
CA SER A 83 7.20 -8.59 4.09
C SER A 83 5.79 -9.20 4.02
N HIS A 84 5.33 -9.77 5.13
CA HIS A 84 4.01 -10.36 5.29
C HIS A 84 2.95 -9.39 5.84
N LEU A 85 3.31 -8.17 6.20
CA LEU A 85 2.33 -7.18 6.67
C LEU A 85 1.56 -6.60 5.49
N ARG A 86 0.29 -6.30 5.73
CA ARG A 86 -0.57 -5.56 4.81
C ARG A 86 -1.07 -4.32 5.52
N LEU A 87 -0.97 -3.19 4.85
CA LEU A 87 -1.33 -1.89 5.40
C LEU A 87 -2.47 -1.31 4.57
N HIS A 88 -3.49 -0.85 5.27
CA HIS A 88 -4.66 -0.24 4.64
C HIS A 88 -4.95 1.10 5.29
N LEU A 89 -5.11 2.11 4.46
CA LEU A 89 -5.50 3.42 4.93
C LEU A 89 -7.01 3.45 5.19
N ILE A 90 -7.39 3.81 6.42
CA ILE A 90 -8.78 4.00 6.83
C ILE A 90 -9.08 5.49 6.91
N LEU A 91 -9.92 5.94 5.99
CA LEU A 91 -10.48 7.29 5.94
C LEU A 91 -11.92 7.27 6.45
N ARG A 92 -12.28 8.27 7.25
CA ARG A 92 -13.66 8.53 7.64
C ARG A 92 -13.92 10.01 7.68
N ASP A 93 -15.16 10.36 7.37
CA ASP A 93 -15.63 11.73 7.47
C ASP A 93 -15.42 12.23 8.90
N ASN A 94 -14.71 13.36 9.01
CA ASN A 94 -14.43 14.07 10.26
C ASN A 94 -13.64 13.30 11.33
N GLU A 95 -12.98 12.17 10.98
CA GLU A 95 -12.01 11.52 11.87
C GLU A 95 -10.58 11.67 11.34
N VAL A 96 -9.61 11.68 12.26
CA VAL A 96 -8.19 11.57 11.88
C VAL A 96 -7.97 10.23 11.16
N PRO A 97 -7.26 10.22 10.02
CA PRO A 97 -6.94 8.98 9.32
C PRO A 97 -6.27 7.94 10.22
N LYS A 98 -6.63 6.68 10.00
CA LYS A 98 -6.10 5.54 10.76
C LYS A 98 -5.46 4.55 9.81
N LEU A 99 -4.47 3.84 10.30
CA LEU A 99 -3.88 2.73 9.60
C LEU A 99 -4.43 1.42 10.15
N LEU A 100 -4.98 0.58 9.28
CA LEU A 100 -5.27 -0.81 9.57
C LEU A 100 -4.07 -1.65 9.15
N ILE A 101 -3.50 -2.39 10.10
CA ILE A 101 -2.32 -3.22 9.91
C ILE A 101 -2.75 -4.67 10.07
N LEU A 102 -2.57 -5.47 9.02
CA LEU A 102 -2.86 -6.90 9.03
C LEU A 102 -1.56 -7.69 8.97
N GLY A 103 -1.51 -8.80 9.69
CA GLY A 103 -0.34 -9.67 9.74
C GLY A 103 -0.58 -10.85 10.65
N ALA A 104 0.48 -11.50 11.11
CA ALA A 104 0.41 -12.53 12.14
C ALA A 104 1.60 -12.44 13.09
N LYS A 105 1.41 -12.95 14.33
CA LYS A 105 2.48 -13.06 15.33
C LYS A 105 3.62 -13.98 14.87
N LYS A 106 3.30 -14.93 13.99
CA LYS A 106 4.22 -15.88 13.37
C LYS A 106 3.76 -16.08 11.93
N VAL A 107 4.68 -16.38 11.00
CA VAL A 107 4.36 -16.58 9.56
C VAL A 107 3.23 -17.61 9.35
N PHE A 108 3.17 -18.64 10.19
CA PHE A 108 2.14 -19.69 10.17
C PHE A 108 0.95 -19.43 11.11
N GLY A 109 0.88 -18.25 11.73
CA GLY A 109 -0.19 -17.89 12.66
C GLY A 109 -1.47 -17.43 11.95
N ASN A 110 -2.53 -17.29 12.75
CA ASN A 110 -3.77 -16.67 12.31
C ASN A 110 -3.55 -15.20 11.96
N LEU A 111 -4.25 -14.74 10.93
CA LEU A 111 -4.32 -13.34 10.54
C LEU A 111 -4.97 -12.54 11.69
N ILE A 112 -4.29 -11.48 12.09
CA ILE A 112 -4.72 -10.53 13.10
C ILE A 112 -4.64 -9.12 12.55
N ALA A 113 -5.40 -8.21 13.17
CA ALA A 113 -5.45 -6.81 12.81
C ALA A 113 -5.13 -5.90 13.98
N GLN A 114 -4.38 -4.85 13.75
CA GLN A 114 -4.22 -3.73 14.66
C GLN A 114 -4.61 -2.45 13.95
N GLN A 115 -5.15 -1.48 14.69
CA GLN A 115 -5.27 -0.12 14.17
C GLN A 115 -4.29 0.80 14.88
N LEU A 116 -3.70 1.71 14.12
CA LEU A 116 -2.86 2.79 14.61
C LEU A 116 -3.49 4.11 14.17
N GLN A 117 -3.72 5.02 15.11
CA GLN A 117 -4.01 6.39 14.73
C GLN A 117 -2.73 6.99 14.17
N ILE A 118 -2.81 7.51 12.95
CA ILE A 118 -1.66 8.11 12.32
C ILE A 118 -1.37 9.40 13.10
N PRO A 119 -0.14 9.60 13.60
CA PRO A 119 0.21 10.82 14.32
C PRO A 119 0.10 11.98 13.33
N TRP A 120 -1.08 12.59 13.30
CA TRP A 120 -1.31 13.76 12.48
C TRP A 120 -0.51 14.90 13.11
N PRO A 121 0.30 15.64 12.33
CA PRO A 121 1.00 16.80 12.84
C PRO A 121 -0.03 17.73 13.48
N ARG A 122 -0.01 17.80 14.81
CA ARG A 122 -0.81 18.78 15.55
C ARG A 122 -0.18 20.12 15.26
N GLN A 123 -0.92 20.99 14.56
CA GLN A 123 -0.59 22.41 14.41
C GLN A 123 0.04 22.92 15.73
N LYS A 124 1.27 23.44 15.65
CA LYS A 124 2.13 23.96 16.75
C LYS A 124 3.20 23.02 17.34
N ARG A 125 3.99 22.33 16.51
CA ARG A 125 5.37 22.01 16.94
C ARG A 125 6.37 22.82 16.12
N ILE A 126 7.13 23.65 16.81
CA ILE A 126 8.29 24.38 16.28
C ILE A 126 9.23 23.32 15.72
N PHE A 127 9.39 23.33 14.40
CA PHE A 127 9.91 22.23 13.61
C PHE A 127 11.41 22.00 13.85
N ALA A 128 11.75 20.93 14.57
CA ALA A 128 12.99 20.20 14.36
C ALA A 128 12.67 19.03 13.41
N ASN A 129 13.60 18.67 12.53
CA ASN A 129 13.51 17.48 11.67
C ASN A 129 13.42 16.21 12.53
N VAL A 130 12.23 15.83 12.96
CA VAL A 130 11.99 14.62 13.76
C VAL A 130 11.44 13.54 12.85
N SER A 131 12.33 12.66 12.37
CA SER A 131 11.93 11.33 11.90
C SER A 131 11.51 10.53 13.14
N GLU A 132 10.20 10.45 13.39
CA GLU A 132 9.66 9.75 14.55
C GLU A 132 9.49 8.26 14.22
N LYS A 133 10.49 7.45 14.57
CA LYS A 133 10.40 5.99 14.41
C LYS A 133 9.44 5.41 15.45
N THR A 134 8.19 5.23 15.06
CA THR A 134 7.23 4.46 15.85
C THR A 134 7.35 2.98 15.48
N TYR A 135 7.48 2.11 16.48
CA TYR A 135 7.48 0.66 16.30
C TYR A 135 6.11 0.09 16.67
N VAL A 136 5.49 -0.64 15.75
CA VAL A 136 4.23 -1.33 16.00
C VAL A 136 4.49 -2.83 16.13
N ASN A 137 4.17 -3.40 17.30
CA ASN A 137 4.26 -4.84 17.55
C ASN A 137 2.87 -5.49 17.50
N LEU A 138 2.62 -6.27 16.44
CA LEU A 138 1.38 -7.02 16.26
C LEU A 138 1.20 -8.17 17.26
N GLU A 139 2.23 -8.63 17.97
CA GLU A 139 2.10 -9.64 19.03
C GLU A 139 1.15 -9.20 20.14
N SER A 140 1.07 -7.89 20.37
CA SER A 140 0.16 -7.28 21.35
C SER A 140 -1.27 -7.13 20.84
N SER A 141 -1.53 -7.44 19.57
CA SER A 141 -2.88 -7.38 19.01
C SER A 141 -3.70 -8.63 19.34
N HIS A 142 -4.99 -8.40 19.58
CA HIS A 142 -5.99 -9.40 19.96
C HIS A 142 -7.18 -9.44 18.98
N ASN A 143 -7.18 -8.64 17.91
CA ASN A 143 -8.29 -8.64 16.97
C ASN A 143 -8.04 -9.68 15.87
N HIS A 144 -8.62 -10.87 16.03
CA HIS A 144 -8.56 -11.93 15.04
C HIS A 144 -9.46 -11.64 13.84
N ILE A 145 -9.02 -12.04 12.66
CA ILE A 145 -9.81 -11.95 11.42
C ILE A 145 -10.27 -13.36 11.06
N GLY A 146 -11.55 -13.64 11.30
CA GLY A 146 -12.14 -14.95 11.04
C GLY A 146 -11.59 -16.08 11.90
N ASP A 147 -12.27 -17.22 11.84
CA ASP A 147 -11.87 -18.44 12.54
C ASP A 147 -11.06 -19.29 11.54
N ASN A 148 -9.74 -19.38 11.71
CA ASN A 148 -8.81 -20.18 10.89
C ASN A 148 -8.36 -19.58 9.54
N LEU A 149 -8.23 -18.26 9.44
CA LEU A 149 -7.54 -17.62 8.32
C LEU A 149 -6.04 -17.51 8.64
N LEU A 150 -5.21 -18.35 8.01
CA LEU A 150 -3.76 -18.34 8.23
C LEU A 150 -3.09 -17.26 7.37
N GLN A 151 -2.11 -16.55 7.93
CA GLN A 151 -1.34 -15.53 7.21
C GLN A 151 -0.70 -16.08 5.93
N LYS A 152 -0.13 -17.28 5.97
CA LYS A 152 0.49 -17.93 4.80
C LYS A 152 -0.48 -18.18 3.64
N GLN A 153 -1.78 -18.22 3.90
CA GLN A 153 -2.79 -18.38 2.86
C GLN A 153 -3.11 -17.04 2.18
N VAL A 154 -2.85 -15.91 2.83
CA VAL A 154 -3.25 -14.59 2.34
C VAL A 154 -2.37 -14.17 1.16
N VAL A 155 -2.98 -14.09 -0.02
CA VAL A 155 -2.35 -13.57 -1.23
C VAL A 155 -2.40 -12.04 -1.22
N ALA A 156 -3.60 -11.51 -1.02
CA ALA A 156 -3.84 -10.07 -1.00
C ALA A 156 -5.00 -9.73 -0.06
N THR A 157 -4.99 -8.48 0.39
CA THR A 157 -6.09 -7.88 1.15
C THR A 157 -6.44 -6.55 0.50
N LEU A 158 -7.71 -6.20 0.50
CA LEU A 158 -8.22 -4.95 -0.07
C LEU A 158 -9.30 -4.39 0.85
N VAL A 159 -9.27 -3.08 1.08
CA VAL A 159 -10.27 -2.43 1.93
C VAL A 159 -11.14 -1.47 1.13
N ASP A 160 -12.43 -1.77 1.09
CA ASP A 160 -13.45 -0.81 0.69
C ASP A 160 -13.76 0.09 1.89
N ASN A 161 -13.20 1.30 1.85
CA ASN A 161 -13.37 2.31 2.89
C ASN A 161 -14.82 2.80 3.02
N LYS A 162 -15.58 2.81 1.92
CA LYS A 162 -16.95 3.32 1.89
C LYS A 162 -17.87 2.40 2.66
N GLU A 163 -17.80 1.11 2.37
CA GLU A 163 -18.69 0.10 2.95
C GLU A 163 -18.08 -0.60 4.17
N ARG A 164 -16.83 -0.25 4.54
CA ARG A 164 -16.04 -0.86 5.63
C ARG A 164 -15.90 -2.36 5.46
N ILE A 165 -15.57 -2.79 4.25
CA ILE A 165 -15.39 -4.19 3.92
C ILE A 165 -13.91 -4.49 3.71
N LEU A 166 -13.40 -5.50 4.41
CA LEU A 166 -12.13 -6.14 4.11
C LEU A 166 -12.38 -7.34 3.20
N TYR A 167 -11.76 -7.34 2.03
CA TYR A 167 -11.66 -8.50 1.16
C TYR A 167 -10.32 -9.18 1.40
N VAL A 168 -10.34 -10.48 1.68
CA VAL A 168 -9.14 -11.30 1.82
C VAL A 168 -9.12 -12.32 0.70
N LEU A 169 -8.16 -12.17 -0.21
CA LEU A 169 -7.85 -13.17 -1.23
C LEU A 169 -6.88 -14.17 -0.63
N ARG A 170 -7.27 -15.45 -0.58
CA ARG A 170 -6.42 -16.51 -0.04
C ARG A 170 -6.22 -17.68 -1.01
N ASN A 171 -5.02 -18.23 -0.99
CA ASN A 171 -4.63 -19.46 -1.64
C ASN A 171 -4.92 -20.63 -0.69
N LEU A 172 -5.86 -21.49 -1.07
CA LEU A 172 -6.24 -22.67 -0.27
C LEU A 172 -5.24 -23.82 -0.36
N THR A 173 -4.52 -23.97 -1.49
CA THR A 173 -3.61 -25.10 -1.72
C THR A 173 -2.23 -24.87 -1.12
N LEU A 174 -1.89 -23.61 -0.81
CA LEU A 174 -0.57 -23.19 -0.32
C LEU A 174 0.58 -23.49 -1.29
N ALA A 175 0.28 -23.86 -2.53
CA ALA A 175 1.25 -24.08 -3.59
C ALA A 175 1.39 -22.81 -4.44
N ASP A 176 2.61 -22.49 -4.84
CA ASP A 176 2.91 -21.26 -5.61
C ASP A 176 2.57 -21.42 -7.11
N ASP A 177 2.57 -22.65 -7.61
CA ASP A 177 2.40 -23.02 -9.02
C ASP A 177 0.94 -23.41 -9.36
N HIS A 178 0.22 -24.02 -8.42
CA HIS A 178 -1.16 -24.43 -8.59
C HIS A 178 -2.03 -24.03 -7.40
N PHE A 179 -2.68 -22.87 -7.49
CA PHE A 179 -3.53 -22.37 -6.43
C PHE A 179 -4.99 -22.17 -6.79
N THR A 180 -5.84 -22.52 -5.82
CA THR A 180 -7.26 -22.18 -5.81
C THR A 180 -7.44 -20.92 -4.98
N LEU A 181 -7.82 -19.82 -5.63
CA LEU A 181 -8.17 -18.58 -4.96
C LEU A 181 -9.57 -18.66 -4.35
N GLU A 182 -9.67 -18.25 -3.11
CA GLU A 182 -10.93 -17.92 -2.46
C GLU A 182 -10.89 -16.45 -2.02
N CYS A 183 -12.01 -15.74 -2.12
CA CYS A 183 -12.17 -14.42 -1.53
C CYS A 183 -13.11 -14.50 -0.33
N ILE A 184 -12.63 -14.12 0.86
CA ILE A 184 -13.48 -13.97 2.05
C ILE A 184 -13.75 -12.50 2.28
N LYS A 185 -15.02 -12.17 2.50
CA LYS A 185 -15.50 -10.81 2.72
C LYS A 185 -15.82 -10.63 4.20
N PHE A 186 -15.21 -9.65 4.85
CA PHE A 186 -15.46 -9.29 6.24
C PHE A 186 -15.99 -7.86 6.36
N TYR A 187 -17.04 -7.65 7.15
CA TYR A 187 -17.40 -6.31 7.62
C TYR A 187 -16.51 -5.92 8.80
N ILE A 188 -15.92 -4.72 8.73
CA ILE A 188 -15.05 -4.15 9.75
C ILE A 188 -15.87 -3.23 10.66
N GLN A 189 -16.08 -3.65 11.89
CA GLN A 189 -16.64 -2.79 12.93
C GLN A 189 -15.52 -2.22 13.80
N PHE A 190 -15.52 -0.90 13.92
CA PHE A 190 -14.55 -0.18 14.74
C PHE A 190 -15.20 0.24 16.05
N MET A 191 -14.67 -0.24 17.15
CA MET A 191 -15.20 0.01 18.48
C MET A 191 -14.62 1.32 19.05
N PRO A 192 -15.37 2.04 19.90
CA PRO A 192 -14.91 3.29 20.51
C PRO A 192 -13.61 3.17 21.32
N ASN A 193 -13.36 2.00 21.91
CA ASN A 193 -12.17 1.71 22.72
C ASN A 193 -10.94 1.32 21.88
N GLY A 194 -10.95 1.53 20.56
CA GLY A 194 -9.83 1.18 19.69
C GLY A 194 -9.76 -0.32 19.34
N ARG A 195 -10.74 -1.15 19.74
CA ARG A 195 -10.82 -2.53 19.25
C ARG A 195 -11.43 -2.62 17.85
N LEU A 196 -11.09 -3.69 17.14
CA LEU A 196 -11.67 -4.04 15.85
C LEU A 196 -12.46 -5.34 15.99
N LYS A 197 -13.62 -5.42 15.33
CA LYS A 197 -14.34 -6.68 15.14
C LYS A 197 -14.51 -6.93 13.65
N PHE A 198 -14.32 -8.17 13.25
CA PHE A 198 -14.50 -8.63 11.88
C PHE A 198 -15.65 -9.62 11.86
N PHE A 199 -16.66 -9.32 11.06
CA PHE A 199 -17.79 -10.23 10.86
C PHE A 199 -17.68 -10.80 9.46
N GLU A 200 -17.50 -12.11 9.35
CA GLU A 200 -17.50 -12.77 8.05
C GLU A 200 -18.89 -12.62 7.42
N LEU A 201 -18.93 -12.03 6.23
CA LEU A 201 -20.15 -11.87 5.46
C LEU A 201 -20.35 -13.07 4.52
N LYS A 202 -19.30 -13.42 3.76
CA LYS A 202 -19.34 -14.50 2.77
C LYS A 202 -17.94 -14.91 2.31
N ALA A 203 -17.77 -16.19 2.01
CA ALA A 203 -16.63 -16.72 1.27
C ALA A 203 -17.04 -17.10 -0.17
N PHE A 204 -16.23 -16.70 -1.15
CA PHE A 204 -16.42 -16.97 -2.56
C PHE A 204 -15.30 -17.87 -3.07
N ARG A 205 -15.63 -19.13 -3.37
CA ARG A 205 -14.67 -20.15 -3.83
C ARG A 205 -14.51 -20.22 -5.34
N ASN A 206 -15.50 -19.73 -6.08
CA ASN A 206 -15.51 -19.73 -7.54
C ASN A 206 -14.87 -18.46 -8.08
N ILE A 207 -13.65 -18.15 -7.64
CA ILE A 207 -12.89 -17.03 -8.19
C ILE A 207 -12.44 -17.39 -9.60
N HIS A 208 -12.66 -16.47 -10.54
CA HIS A 208 -12.32 -16.68 -11.94
C HIS A 208 -10.80 -16.83 -12.12
N SER A 209 -10.38 -17.76 -12.99
CA SER A 209 -8.97 -18.12 -13.21
C SER A 209 -8.10 -16.95 -13.67
N ASN A 210 -8.65 -15.97 -14.40
CA ASN A 210 -7.96 -14.71 -14.73
C ASN A 210 -7.38 -13.96 -13.52
N ASN A 211 -7.85 -14.21 -12.29
CA ASN A 211 -7.27 -13.59 -11.10
C ASN A 211 -5.92 -14.22 -10.71
N ASN A 212 -5.57 -15.38 -11.24
CA ASN A 212 -4.31 -16.06 -10.95
C ASN A 212 -3.10 -15.32 -11.55
N ILE A 213 -3.30 -14.54 -12.62
CA ILE A 213 -2.25 -13.73 -13.27
C ILE A 213 -2.15 -12.30 -12.69
N ARG A 214 -3.10 -11.91 -11.83
CA ARG A 214 -3.16 -10.57 -11.24
C ARG A 214 -2.35 -10.53 -9.96
N ILE A 215 -1.34 -9.69 -9.96
CA ILE A 215 -0.38 -9.53 -8.86
C ILE A 215 -0.49 -8.14 -8.24
N LEU A 216 0.09 -7.98 -7.05
CA LEU A 216 0.21 -6.68 -6.36
C LEU A 216 -1.09 -5.87 -6.32
N TRP A 217 -2.09 -6.39 -5.62
CA TRP A 217 -3.35 -5.69 -5.40
C TRP A 217 -3.18 -4.55 -4.38
N THR A 218 -3.83 -3.41 -4.61
CA THR A 218 -3.89 -2.29 -3.65
C THR A 218 -5.17 -1.48 -3.82
N GLU A 219 -5.40 -0.52 -2.93
CA GLU A 219 -6.54 0.38 -2.96
C GLU A 219 -6.13 1.85 -2.91
N ASP A 220 -6.96 2.70 -3.52
CA ASP A 220 -6.95 4.13 -3.29
C ASP A 220 -8.27 4.55 -2.60
N PRO A 221 -8.24 4.84 -1.30
CA PRO A 221 -9.42 5.23 -0.55
C PRO A 221 -9.92 6.64 -0.86
N TYR A 222 -9.11 7.50 -1.48
CA TYR A 222 -9.53 8.85 -1.86
C TYR A 222 -10.43 8.83 -3.09
N TYR A 223 -10.06 8.03 -4.09
CA TYR A 223 -10.84 7.88 -5.32
C TYR A 223 -11.76 6.66 -5.35
N ARG A 224 -11.76 5.85 -4.28
CA ARG A 224 -12.61 4.65 -4.13
C ARG A 224 -12.41 3.65 -5.27
N LYS A 225 -11.14 3.43 -5.59
CA LYS A 225 -10.69 2.51 -6.64
C LYS A 225 -9.77 1.45 -6.07
N PHE A 226 -9.83 0.26 -6.65
CA PHE A 226 -8.84 -0.78 -6.47
C PHE A 226 -7.93 -0.84 -7.68
N TYR A 227 -6.73 -1.35 -7.46
CA TYR A 227 -5.71 -1.53 -8.48
C TYR A 227 -5.11 -2.92 -8.37
N TYR A 228 -4.63 -3.42 -9.50
CA TYR A 228 -3.79 -4.60 -9.58
C TYR A 228 -2.83 -4.45 -10.75
N VAL A 229 -1.74 -5.21 -10.72
CA VAL A 229 -0.83 -5.32 -11.85
C VAL A 229 -1.05 -6.67 -12.53
N GLU A 230 -1.02 -6.67 -13.86
CA GLU A 230 -1.02 -7.89 -14.66
C GLU A 230 0.32 -7.98 -15.40
N LYS A 231 0.95 -9.15 -15.37
CA LYS A 231 2.14 -9.42 -16.18
C LYS A 231 1.69 -9.76 -17.61
N GLN A 232 2.16 -8.99 -18.58
CA GLN A 232 1.96 -9.27 -20.00
C GLN A 232 3.11 -10.16 -20.54
N ALA A 233 3.03 -10.49 -21.83
CA ALA A 233 4.18 -11.05 -22.54
C ALA A 233 5.38 -10.08 -22.48
N ASP A 234 6.61 -10.59 -22.65
CA ASP A 234 7.83 -9.78 -22.79
C ASP A 234 8.25 -8.94 -21.56
N ASN A 235 7.88 -9.34 -20.35
CA ASN A 235 8.19 -8.63 -19.08
C ASN A 235 7.62 -7.21 -19.00
N GLU A 236 6.61 -6.90 -19.82
CA GLU A 236 5.78 -5.73 -19.64
C GLU A 236 4.75 -5.98 -18.53
N PHE A 237 4.49 -4.95 -17.74
CA PHE A 237 3.48 -4.96 -16.70
C PHE A 237 2.49 -3.82 -16.91
N ILE A 238 1.21 -4.11 -16.73
CA ILE A 238 0.15 -3.10 -16.84
C ILE A 238 -0.54 -2.96 -15.49
N LEU A 239 -0.57 -1.73 -14.98
CA LEU A 239 -1.39 -1.32 -13.85
C LEU A 239 -2.83 -1.11 -14.33
N TYR A 240 -3.77 -1.84 -13.74
CA TYR A 240 -5.20 -1.68 -13.97
C TYR A 240 -5.86 -1.05 -12.75
N SER A 241 -6.92 -0.29 -12.99
CA SER A 241 -7.80 0.26 -11.95
C SER A 241 -9.25 -0.13 -12.18
N PHE A 242 -10.05 -0.19 -11.12
CA PHE A 242 -11.49 -0.36 -11.19
C PHE A 242 -12.16 0.18 -9.92
N PRO A 243 -13.42 0.63 -9.97
CA PRO A 243 -14.08 1.19 -8.80
C PRO A 243 -14.48 0.10 -7.80
N TYR A 244 -14.60 0.46 -6.51
CA TYR A 244 -14.87 -0.50 -5.43
C TYR A 244 -16.07 -1.43 -5.69
N GLU A 245 -17.17 -0.90 -6.19
CA GLU A 245 -18.38 -1.66 -6.49
C GLU A 245 -18.19 -2.76 -7.53
N SER A 246 -17.13 -2.68 -8.36
CA SER A 246 -16.87 -3.65 -9.42
C SER A 246 -16.08 -4.87 -8.95
N ILE A 247 -15.60 -4.91 -7.70
CA ILE A 247 -14.71 -5.98 -7.22
C ILE A 247 -15.28 -7.39 -7.42
N MET A 248 -16.59 -7.60 -7.22
CA MET A 248 -17.19 -8.92 -7.42
C MET A 248 -17.24 -9.31 -8.91
N GLN A 249 -17.42 -8.35 -9.83
CA GLN A 249 -17.35 -8.63 -11.27
C GLN A 249 -15.91 -8.99 -11.69
N ILE A 250 -14.92 -8.28 -11.16
CA ILE A 250 -13.50 -8.54 -11.40
C ILE A 250 -13.11 -9.94 -10.89
N LEU A 251 -13.54 -10.30 -9.67
CA LEU A 251 -13.18 -11.56 -9.02
C LEU A 251 -13.96 -12.76 -9.57
N LEU A 252 -15.27 -12.66 -9.76
CA LEU A 252 -16.12 -13.81 -10.13
C LEU A 252 -16.25 -13.99 -11.64
N ASN A 253 -16.23 -12.91 -12.42
CA ASN A 253 -16.42 -12.97 -13.87
C ASN A 253 -15.10 -12.78 -14.64
N GLY A 254 -13.99 -12.53 -13.94
CA GLY A 254 -12.69 -12.31 -14.59
C GLY A 254 -12.62 -11.04 -15.42
N LYS A 255 -13.57 -10.10 -15.25
CA LYS A 255 -13.61 -8.82 -15.96
C LYS A 255 -12.29 -8.07 -15.72
N GLN A 256 -11.75 -7.45 -16.76
CA GLN A 256 -10.53 -6.64 -16.66
C GLN A 256 -10.87 -5.23 -16.16
N GLY A 257 -9.93 -4.62 -15.42
CA GLY A 257 -9.99 -3.21 -15.07
C GLY A 257 -9.67 -2.30 -16.26
N THR A 258 -9.69 -1.00 -16.02
CA THR A 258 -9.23 0.02 -16.96
C THR A 258 -7.72 0.16 -16.86
N PRO A 259 -6.96 0.04 -17.96
CA PRO A 259 -5.51 0.23 -17.94
C PRO A 259 -5.17 1.67 -17.55
N VAL A 260 -4.18 1.83 -16.66
CA VAL A 260 -3.71 3.12 -16.16
C VAL A 260 -2.33 3.44 -16.73
N GLN A 261 -1.38 2.52 -16.57
CA GLN A 261 0.01 2.71 -16.95
C GLN A 261 0.64 1.37 -17.32
N ALA A 262 1.46 1.36 -18.36
CA ALA A 262 2.35 0.25 -18.70
C ALA A 262 3.79 0.60 -18.28
N PHE A 263 4.55 -0.40 -17.84
CA PHE A 263 5.94 -0.24 -17.46
C PHE A 263 6.70 -1.56 -17.58
N GLU A 264 8.00 -1.46 -17.83
CA GLU A 264 8.90 -2.61 -17.94
C GLU A 264 9.59 -2.89 -16.60
N GLY A 265 9.87 -4.16 -16.30
CA GLY A 265 10.65 -4.53 -15.13
C GLY A 265 10.92 -6.02 -15.06
N VAL A 266 11.90 -6.43 -14.24
CA VAL A 266 12.26 -7.86 -14.11
C VAL A 266 11.67 -8.47 -12.84
N ASN A 267 11.52 -7.68 -11.76
CA ASN A 267 11.05 -8.19 -10.48
C ASN A 267 10.25 -7.14 -9.70
N LEU A 268 8.94 -7.12 -9.89
CA LEU A 268 8.00 -6.30 -9.14
C LEU A 268 7.81 -6.83 -7.72
N ARG A 269 7.98 -5.96 -6.70
CA ARG A 269 7.83 -6.35 -5.30
C ARG A 269 6.68 -5.65 -4.59
N TYR A 270 6.49 -4.36 -4.83
CA TYR A 270 5.50 -3.57 -4.09
C TYR A 270 4.78 -2.58 -5.00
N LEU A 271 3.50 -2.39 -4.71
CA LEU A 271 2.65 -1.37 -5.30
C LEU A 271 1.89 -0.67 -4.16
N SER A 272 1.83 0.65 -4.24
CA SER A 272 0.97 1.48 -3.40
C SER A 272 0.36 2.57 -4.24
N VAL A 273 -0.95 2.82 -4.08
CA VAL A 273 -1.64 3.91 -4.78
C VAL A 273 -2.31 4.84 -3.77
N SER A 274 -2.22 6.14 -3.98
CA SER A 274 -2.90 7.13 -3.14
C SER A 274 -3.12 8.42 -3.92
N ARG A 275 -4.38 8.85 -4.03
CA ARG A 275 -4.77 9.98 -4.88
C ARG A 275 -4.32 9.80 -6.34
N ASP A 276 -4.64 8.64 -6.91
CA ASP A 276 -4.35 8.21 -8.29
C ASP A 276 -2.84 8.19 -8.62
N ILE A 277 -1.98 8.39 -7.62
CA ILE A 277 -0.53 8.31 -7.75
C ILE A 277 -0.08 6.91 -7.34
N ALA A 278 0.56 6.20 -8.25
CA ALA A 278 1.09 4.88 -7.99
C ALA A 278 2.60 4.93 -7.78
N VAL A 279 3.05 4.27 -6.71
CA VAL A 279 4.47 4.04 -6.43
C VAL A 279 4.72 2.55 -6.53
N ILE A 280 5.67 2.21 -7.39
CA ILE A 280 6.00 0.84 -7.75
C ILE A 280 7.46 0.60 -7.42
N HIS A 281 7.74 -0.47 -6.69
CA HIS A 281 9.11 -0.89 -6.39
C HIS A 281 9.46 -2.14 -7.20
N THR A 282 10.51 -2.04 -8.00
CA THR A 282 11.10 -3.16 -8.73
C THR A 282 12.53 -3.41 -8.29
N PHE A 283 13.04 -4.62 -8.51
CA PHE A 283 14.45 -4.94 -8.35
C PHE A 283 15.06 -5.31 -9.71
N GLU A 284 16.18 -4.70 -10.02
CA GLU A 284 17.03 -5.05 -11.17
C GLU A 284 18.46 -5.17 -10.66
N GLU A 285 19.09 -6.32 -10.88
CA GLU A 285 20.52 -6.55 -10.55
C GLU A 285 20.86 -6.13 -9.10
N GLU A 286 20.03 -6.55 -8.15
CA GLU A 286 20.13 -6.23 -6.71
C GLU A 286 19.84 -4.77 -6.31
N ASN A 287 19.60 -3.87 -7.28
CA ASN A 287 19.20 -2.50 -7.01
C ASN A 287 17.68 -2.35 -6.99
N ALA A 288 17.15 -1.73 -5.94
CA ALA A 288 15.74 -1.34 -5.88
C ALA A 288 15.51 -0.07 -6.72
N LYS A 289 14.66 -0.17 -7.74
CA LYS A 289 14.15 0.98 -8.50
C LYS A 289 12.74 1.34 -8.00
N GLN A 290 12.45 2.63 -7.98
CA GLN A 290 11.14 3.16 -7.62
C GLN A 290 10.58 3.92 -8.83
N PHE A 291 9.41 3.52 -9.30
CA PHE A 291 8.64 4.25 -10.30
C PHE A 291 7.50 4.97 -9.62
N ILE A 292 7.24 6.18 -10.08
CA ILE A 292 6.14 7.02 -9.63
C ILE A 292 5.38 7.43 -10.88
N THR A 293 4.09 7.11 -10.93
CA THR A 293 3.19 7.44 -12.04
C THR A 293 1.89 8.02 -11.54
#